data_AF-A0A834AHY5-F1
#
_entry.id   AF-A0A834AHY5-F1
#
_cell.length_a   1.000
_cell.length_b   1.000
_cell.length_c   1.000
_cell.angle_alpha   90.00
_cell.angle_beta   90.00
_cell.angle_gamma   90.00
#
_symmetry.space_group_name_H-M   'P 1'
#
loop_
_entity.id
_entity.type
_entity.pdbx_description
1 polymer ?
#
loop_
_entity_poly.entity_id
_entity_poly.type
_entity_poly.pdbx_seq_one_letter_code
_entity_poly.pdbx_strand_id
1 'polypeptide(L)'
;MSSFSLGSGSEGEDAFQVELELVESTIGTLDLRECEILPKRRRRKRNKREKSQDLETGAHVTLPQQPREEVFSQPARAQAAPSEPSLEEDKVPSHSELWDMLLAACRAGDVGMLQTWLAASPIDPEVLSLLSAPLGSGGFTLLHAAAAAGRGSVVRLLLEAGADPTVQDSRTRPPYAVAADRSTRNEFRRFMEKHPDAYDYGKAQVPGPLTPEMEARQAMRKREQKAARRQREEQQRKQREQEEREQEEQRRFASLSDREKRALAAERRLAAQLGAPAPQIPDSAIANAQRCWSCGTSLQGLIPFHYLDFSFCSTRCLQEHRCRAGKPSS
;
A
#
# COMPACT_ATOMS: atom_id res chain seq x y z
N MET A 1 -81.73 -51.09 -10.55
CA MET A 1 -81.15 -52.08 -9.61
C MET A 1 -79.65 -52.00 -9.77
N SER A 2 -78.79 -51.72 -8.80
CA SER A 2 -78.86 -51.51 -7.35
C SER A 2 -77.40 -51.10 -7.03
N SER A 3 -77.18 -49.92 -6.42
CA SER A 3 -76.64 -49.80 -5.05
C SER A 3 -75.44 -50.72 -4.76
N PHE A 4 -74.23 -50.16 -4.64
CA PHE A 4 -73.64 -49.60 -3.40
C PHE A 4 -73.10 -50.68 -2.43
N SER A 5 -71.93 -50.35 -1.84
CA SER A 5 -71.51 -50.69 -0.47
C SER A 5 -70.93 -52.11 -0.24
N LEU A 6 -69.93 -52.36 0.63
CA LEU A 6 -69.38 -51.60 1.77
C LEU A 6 -68.07 -52.28 2.26
N GLY A 7 -67.26 -51.53 3.01
CA GLY A 7 -66.17 -52.00 3.88
C GLY A 7 -65.16 -50.84 4.10
N SER A 8 -65.29 -49.89 5.04
CA SER A 8 -65.60 -49.87 6.48
C SER A 8 -64.35 -49.96 7.39
N GLY A 9 -64.17 -48.91 8.20
CA GLY A 9 -63.25 -48.78 9.36
C GLY A 9 -61.97 -47.97 9.08
N SER A 10 -61.52 -47.00 9.87
CA SER A 10 -62.03 -46.36 11.10
C SER A 10 -61.26 -45.06 11.36
N GLU A 11 -61.97 -44.03 11.83
CA GLU A 11 -61.62 -43.07 12.90
C GLU A 11 -60.27 -42.31 12.89
N GLY A 12 -60.37 -40.98 12.96
CA GLY A 12 -59.26 -40.10 13.36
C GLY A 12 -59.37 -38.67 12.83
N GLU A 13 -60.49 -37.98 13.10
CA GLU A 13 -60.56 -36.53 12.90
C GLU A 13 -59.86 -35.83 14.07
N ASP A 14 -58.63 -35.37 13.85
CA ASP A 14 -57.92 -34.47 14.78
C ASP A 14 -57.70 -33.14 14.05
N ALA A 15 -58.79 -32.39 13.91
CA ALA A 15 -58.78 -31.03 13.41
C ALA A 15 -58.23 -30.10 14.51
N PHE A 16 -56.91 -29.96 14.56
CA PHE A 16 -56.27 -28.89 15.33
C PHE A 16 -56.66 -27.53 14.75
N GLN A 17 -57.67 -26.92 15.35
CA GLN A 17 -58.02 -25.53 15.12
C GLN A 17 -56.96 -24.65 15.78
N VAL A 18 -55.94 -24.26 15.00
CA VAL A 18 -54.97 -23.26 15.43
C VAL A 18 -55.65 -21.89 15.30
N GLU A 19 -56.19 -21.41 16.42
CA GLU A 19 -56.62 -20.02 16.56
C GLU A 19 -55.37 -19.14 16.62
N LEU A 20 -54.97 -18.59 15.47
CA LEU A 20 -53.93 -17.56 15.39
C LEU A 20 -54.52 -16.23 15.85
N GLU A 21 -54.33 -15.91 17.12
CA GLU A 21 -54.64 -14.60 17.69
C GLU A 21 -53.74 -13.54 17.03
N LEU A 22 -54.34 -12.69 16.20
CA LEU A 22 -53.65 -11.56 15.57
C LEU A 22 -53.50 -10.44 16.61
N VAL A 23 -52.35 -10.38 17.28
CA VAL A 23 -51.99 -9.23 18.12
C VAL A 23 -51.51 -8.10 17.20
N GLU A 24 -52.41 -7.18 16.86
CA GLU A 24 -52.07 -5.93 16.18
C GLU A 24 -51.24 -5.04 17.11
N SER A 25 -49.92 -5.17 17.04
CA SER A 25 -49.00 -4.22 17.66
C SER A 25 -48.92 -2.98 16.79
N THR A 26 -49.80 -2.01 17.01
CA THR A 26 -49.68 -0.67 16.42
C THR A 26 -48.47 0.03 17.04
N ILE A 27 -47.30 -0.12 16.42
CA ILE A 27 -46.13 0.68 16.75
C ILE A 27 -46.46 2.13 16.35
N GLY A 28 -46.70 2.97 17.36
CA GLY A 28 -46.96 4.39 17.17
C GLY A 28 -45.77 5.07 16.50
N THR A 29 -46.05 6.06 15.64
CA THR A 29 -45.07 6.84 14.87
C THR A 29 -44.13 7.71 15.73
N LEU A 30 -44.09 7.52 17.04
CA LEU A 30 -43.30 8.30 17.99
C LEU A 30 -41.90 7.71 18.26
N ASP A 31 -41.63 6.45 17.93
CA ASP A 31 -40.32 5.81 18.20
C ASP A 31 -39.32 5.86 17.02
N LEU A 32 -39.58 6.65 15.98
CA LEU A 32 -38.67 6.83 14.84
C LEU A 32 -37.84 8.13 14.90
N ARG A 33 -37.74 8.76 16.07
CA ARG A 33 -36.87 9.93 16.28
C ARG A 33 -35.73 9.56 17.22
N GLU A 34 -34.60 9.21 16.61
CA GLU A 34 -33.23 9.63 17.00
C GLU A 34 -32.22 8.60 16.47
N CYS A 35 -31.92 8.70 15.19
CA CYS A 35 -30.68 8.15 14.62
C CYS A 35 -30.22 9.11 13.51
N GLU A 36 -29.82 10.32 13.91
CA GLU A 36 -28.97 11.15 13.05
C GLU A 36 -27.62 10.46 12.90
N ILE A 37 -27.49 9.61 11.88
CA ILE A 37 -26.19 9.07 11.47
C ILE A 37 -25.43 10.21 10.79
N LEU A 38 -24.77 11.04 11.59
CA LEU A 38 -23.84 12.05 11.08
C LEU A 38 -22.66 11.34 10.38
N PRO A 39 -22.29 11.73 9.15
CA PRO A 39 -21.15 11.14 8.46
C PRO A 39 -19.86 11.45 9.25
N LYS A 40 -19.13 10.38 9.61
CA LYS A 40 -17.85 10.46 10.34
C LYS A 40 -16.87 11.37 9.57
N ARG A 41 -16.63 12.59 10.07
CA ARG A 41 -15.55 13.47 9.62
C ARG A 41 -14.21 12.74 9.81
N ARG A 42 -13.57 12.36 8.71
CA ARG A 42 -12.19 11.84 8.71
C ARG A 42 -11.27 12.94 9.25
N ARG A 43 -10.82 12.79 10.51
CA ARG A 43 -9.73 13.58 11.05
C ARG A 43 -8.47 13.29 10.21
N ARG A 44 -8.08 14.24 9.37
CA ARG A 44 -6.75 14.25 8.73
C ARG A 44 -5.72 14.31 9.86
N LYS A 45 -4.88 13.28 9.98
CA LYS A 45 -3.64 13.34 10.77
C LYS A 45 -2.79 14.47 10.20
N ARG A 46 -2.70 15.58 10.94
CA ARG A 46 -1.74 16.65 10.69
C ARG A 46 -0.35 16.09 11.01
N ASN A 47 0.47 15.87 9.98
CA ASN A 47 1.88 15.54 10.16
C ASN A 47 2.55 16.75 10.83
N LYS A 48 3.04 16.54 12.06
CA LYS A 48 3.87 17.49 12.79
C LYS A 48 5.30 17.31 12.31
N ARG A 49 5.67 17.97 11.21
CA ARG A 49 7.08 18.17 10.83
C ARG A 49 7.16 19.38 9.90
N GLU A 50 7.23 20.56 10.51
CA GLU A 50 7.80 21.80 9.98
C GLU A 50 7.59 22.89 11.02
N LYS A 51 8.54 22.99 11.95
CA LYS A 51 8.71 24.17 12.81
C LYS A 51 10.17 24.23 13.23
N SER A 52 11.02 24.68 12.30
CA SER A 52 12.35 25.20 12.57
C SER A 52 13.00 25.64 11.27
N GLN A 53 12.48 26.69 10.65
CA GLN A 53 13.19 27.64 9.80
C GLN A 53 12.16 28.69 9.35
N ASP A 54 12.63 29.91 9.14
CA ASP A 54 11.87 31.08 8.68
C ASP A 54 11.19 31.90 9.77
N LEU A 55 12.03 32.55 10.57
CA LEU A 55 11.80 33.91 11.05
C LEU A 55 13.18 34.52 11.28
N GLU A 56 13.70 35.22 10.28
CA GLU A 56 14.32 36.54 10.41
C GLU A 56 14.91 37.00 9.07
N THR A 57 14.08 37.67 8.26
CA THR A 57 14.56 38.68 7.30
C THR A 57 13.52 39.78 7.14
N GLY A 58 13.82 40.95 7.71
CA GLY A 58 13.79 42.22 6.97
C GLY A 58 12.67 43.22 7.25
N ALA A 59 13.01 44.33 7.93
CA ALA A 59 12.78 45.72 7.47
C ALA A 59 13.54 46.71 8.39
N HIS A 60 14.64 47.34 7.92
CA HIS A 60 14.78 48.74 7.43
C HIS A 60 14.65 49.82 8.56
N VAL A 61 15.41 50.91 8.69
CA VAL A 61 16.38 51.67 7.86
C VAL A 61 17.00 52.81 8.72
N THR A 62 18.17 53.34 8.31
CA THR A 62 18.69 54.76 8.41
C THR A 62 20.09 54.94 9.06
N LEU A 63 21.03 55.44 8.24
CA LEU A 63 22.40 55.97 8.46
C LEU A 63 22.38 57.35 9.20
N PRO A 64 23.50 57.92 9.73
CA PRO A 64 24.77 58.18 9.00
C PRO A 64 26.12 58.23 9.78
N GLN A 65 27.24 58.03 9.02
CA GLN A 65 28.55 58.74 9.01
C GLN A 65 29.38 58.86 10.33
N GLN A 66 30.73 58.80 10.43
CA GLN A 66 31.90 58.71 9.53
C GLN A 66 33.18 58.41 10.41
N PRO A 67 34.46 58.46 9.93
CA PRO A 67 35.49 57.44 10.13
C PRO A 67 36.69 57.85 11.04
N ARG A 68 37.65 56.93 11.26
CA ARG A 68 39.06 57.32 11.47
C ARG A 68 40.06 56.20 11.13
N GLU A 69 41.05 56.60 10.33
CA GLU A 69 42.27 55.89 9.94
C GLU A 69 43.31 55.90 11.06
N GLU A 70 44.24 54.93 11.05
CA GLU A 70 45.68 55.03 11.39
C GLU A 70 46.28 53.59 11.32
N VAL A 71 47.05 53.23 10.28
CA VAL A 71 48.50 53.47 10.05
C VAL A 71 49.43 52.46 10.78
N PHE A 72 50.07 51.61 9.95
CA PHE A 72 51.44 51.06 10.01
C PHE A 72 51.90 50.14 11.17
N SER A 73 52.35 48.92 10.83
CA SER A 73 53.78 48.57 10.67
C SER A 73 54.02 47.05 10.80
N GLN A 74 54.56 46.42 9.76
CA GLN A 74 55.38 45.20 9.90
C GLN A 74 56.81 45.58 10.33
N PRO A 75 57.63 44.59 10.74
CA PRO A 75 58.84 44.39 9.95
C PRO A 75 59.12 42.92 9.62
N ALA A 76 59.87 42.78 8.52
CA ALA A 76 60.26 41.57 7.83
C ALA A 76 61.69 41.09 8.16
N ARG A 77 62.04 39.94 7.56
CA ARG A 77 63.34 39.26 7.32
C ARG A 77 63.56 38.02 8.20
N ALA A 78 64.09 36.90 7.70
CA ALA A 78 64.94 36.66 6.54
C ALA A 78 64.74 35.27 5.91
N GLN A 79 65.30 35.11 4.72
CA GLN A 79 65.24 33.96 3.81
C GLN A 79 66.12 32.78 4.24
N ALA A 80 65.79 31.57 3.79
CA ALA A 80 66.73 30.57 3.26
C ALA A 80 65.98 29.42 2.55
N ALA A 81 66.18 29.30 1.23
CA ALA A 81 66.22 28.01 0.53
C ALA A 81 67.68 27.47 0.64
N PRO A 82 68.03 26.19 0.34
CA PRO A 82 67.35 25.22 -0.52
C PRO A 82 67.37 23.75 -0.02
N SER A 83 66.59 22.88 -0.66
CA SER A 83 67.05 21.57 -1.20
C SER A 83 65.87 20.64 -1.47
N GLU A 84 65.79 20.12 -2.69
CA GLU A 84 65.05 18.90 -3.01
C GLU A 84 65.42 17.73 -2.08
N PRO A 85 64.53 16.74 -1.96
CA PRO A 85 64.99 15.37 -2.10
C PRO A 85 64.19 14.59 -3.16
N SER A 86 64.98 14.14 -4.12
CA SER A 86 64.77 12.99 -4.99
C SER A 86 64.58 11.68 -4.19
N LEU A 87 63.97 10.70 -4.89
CA LEU A 87 63.83 9.26 -4.58
C LEU A 87 62.64 8.93 -3.65
N GLU A 88 61.47 8.55 -4.17
CA GLU A 88 61.17 7.20 -4.73
C GLU A 88 61.80 6.10 -3.85
N GLU A 89 61.19 5.88 -2.69
CA GLU A 89 61.22 4.59 -2.01
C GLU A 89 59.81 4.00 -2.11
N ASP A 90 59.70 2.81 -2.68
CA ASP A 90 58.53 1.93 -2.55
C ASP A 90 58.29 1.67 -1.06
N LYS A 91 57.60 2.60 -0.39
CA LYS A 91 57.08 2.40 0.95
C LYS A 91 56.04 1.29 0.85
N VAL A 92 56.44 0.08 1.20
CA VAL A 92 55.51 -0.99 1.57
C VAL A 92 54.53 -0.37 2.55
N PRO A 93 53.24 -0.20 2.18
CA PRO A 93 52.30 0.52 3.02
C PRO A 93 52.26 -0.18 4.37
N SER A 94 52.40 0.63 5.43
CA SER A 94 52.37 0.09 6.78
C SER A 94 51.08 -0.70 6.96
N HIS A 95 51.12 -1.78 7.74
CA HIS A 95 49.96 -2.63 7.98
C HIS A 95 48.70 -1.80 8.33
N SER A 96 48.85 -0.70 9.10
CA SER A 96 47.76 0.24 9.42
C SER A 96 47.14 0.93 8.18
N GLU A 97 47.94 1.37 7.22
CA GLU A 97 47.47 2.07 6.01
C GLU A 97 46.71 1.12 5.07
N LEU A 98 47.15 -0.14 5.00
CA LEU A 98 46.44 -1.20 4.28
C LEU A 98 45.07 -1.48 4.92
N TRP A 99 44.97 -1.49 6.25
CA TRP A 99 43.68 -1.66 6.94
C TRP A 99 42.72 -0.50 6.74
N ASP A 100 43.21 0.74 6.78
CA ASP A 100 42.37 1.92 6.52
C ASP A 100 41.85 1.93 5.09
N MET A 101 42.68 1.52 4.13
CA MET A 101 42.28 1.32 2.73
C MET A 101 41.18 0.26 2.61
N LEU A 102 41.34 -0.90 3.25
CA LEU A 102 40.33 -1.97 3.25
C LEU A 102 39.03 -1.54 3.94
N LEU A 103 39.14 -0.78 5.03
CA LEU A 103 37.98 -0.22 5.74
C LEU A 103 37.22 0.77 4.85
N ALA A 104 37.94 1.63 4.14
CA ALA A 104 37.35 2.55 3.17
C ALA A 104 36.67 1.78 2.02
N ALA A 105 37.31 0.73 1.48
CA ALA A 105 36.74 -0.15 0.46
C ALA A 105 35.46 -0.84 0.95
N CYS A 106 35.43 -1.32 2.20
CA CYS A 106 34.24 -1.93 2.81
C CYS A 106 33.07 -0.96 2.94
N ARG A 107 33.34 0.32 3.28
CA ARG A 107 32.31 1.38 3.33
C ARG A 107 31.84 1.76 1.93
N ALA A 108 32.76 1.89 0.98
CA ALA A 108 32.49 2.20 -0.41
C ALA A 108 31.69 1.08 -1.09
N GLY A 109 31.90 -0.18 -0.68
CA GLY A 109 31.29 -1.35 -1.29
C GLY A 109 32.09 -1.91 -2.47
N ASP A 110 33.41 -1.66 -2.52
CA ASP A 110 34.26 -2.12 -3.61
C ASP A 110 34.62 -3.60 -3.44
N VAL A 111 33.78 -4.45 -4.04
CA VAL A 111 33.95 -5.92 -4.01
C VAL A 111 35.17 -6.36 -4.80
N GLY A 112 35.50 -5.68 -5.91
CA GLY A 112 36.59 -6.08 -6.80
C GLY A 112 37.96 -5.87 -6.17
N MET A 113 38.12 -4.74 -5.47
CA MET A 113 39.34 -4.45 -4.71
C MET A 113 39.54 -5.47 -3.57
N LEU A 114 38.48 -5.78 -2.83
CA LEU A 114 38.53 -6.77 -1.74
C LEU A 114 38.80 -8.19 -2.25
N GLN A 115 38.21 -8.59 -3.37
CA GLN A 115 38.48 -9.88 -4.00
C GLN A 115 39.94 -10.00 -4.45
N THR A 116 40.47 -8.96 -5.09
CA THR A 116 41.87 -8.94 -5.52
C THR A 116 42.82 -9.06 -4.32
N TRP A 117 42.52 -8.38 -3.22
CA TRP A 117 43.31 -8.46 -1.99
C TRP A 117 43.26 -9.86 -1.34
N LEU A 118 42.07 -10.44 -1.24
CA LEU A 118 41.87 -11.81 -0.73
C LEU A 118 42.50 -12.87 -1.63
N ALA A 119 42.55 -12.64 -2.94
CA ALA A 119 43.19 -13.55 -3.90
C ALA A 119 44.72 -13.43 -3.91
N ALA A 120 45.25 -12.23 -3.64
CA ALA A 120 46.69 -11.96 -3.62
C ALA A 120 47.38 -12.47 -2.34
N SER A 121 46.64 -12.69 -1.25
CA SER A 121 47.16 -13.20 0.03
C SER A 121 46.69 -14.65 0.23
N PRO A 122 47.49 -15.67 -0.12
CA PRO A 122 47.06 -17.05 -0.01
C PRO A 122 47.01 -17.51 1.46
N ILE A 123 45.83 -17.39 2.08
CA ILE A 123 45.37 -18.18 3.25
C ILE A 123 46.42 -18.32 4.38
N ASP A 124 47.05 -17.21 4.76
CA ASP A 124 47.82 -17.18 6.01
C ASP A 124 46.85 -17.02 7.19
N PRO A 125 46.93 -17.85 8.24
CA PRO A 125 46.04 -17.78 9.40
C PRO A 125 46.09 -16.43 10.14
N GLU A 126 47.19 -15.68 9.98
CA GLU A 126 47.31 -14.31 10.49
C GLU A 126 46.38 -13.32 9.77
N VAL A 127 46.17 -13.47 8.46
CA VAL A 127 45.29 -12.60 7.66
C VAL A 127 43.81 -12.82 8.01
N LEU A 128 43.43 -14.07 8.33
CA LEU A 128 42.11 -14.42 8.84
C LEU A 128 41.84 -13.83 10.23
N SER A 129 42.83 -13.91 11.13
CA SER A 129 42.75 -13.29 12.45
C SER A 129 42.54 -11.79 12.37
N LEU A 130 43.07 -11.19 11.31
CA LEU A 130 43.10 -9.76 11.10
C LEU A 130 41.79 -9.23 10.48
N LEU A 131 41.08 -10.02 9.68
CA LEU A 131 39.70 -9.73 9.25
C LEU A 131 38.73 -9.58 10.43
N SER A 132 39.00 -10.30 11.52
CA SER A 132 38.19 -10.31 12.75
C SER A 132 38.73 -9.38 13.83
N ALA A 133 39.86 -8.70 13.59
CA ALA A 133 40.50 -7.85 14.59
C ALA A 133 39.65 -6.58 14.87
N PRO A 134 39.45 -6.22 16.15
CA PRO A 134 38.75 -4.99 16.53
C PRO A 134 39.59 -3.75 16.15
N LEU A 135 39.00 -2.82 15.39
CA LEU A 135 39.64 -1.55 15.03
C LEU A 135 39.31 -0.42 16.01
N GLY A 136 40.36 0.34 16.32
CA GLY A 136 40.32 1.56 17.11
C GLY A 136 39.79 1.36 18.53
N SER A 137 39.54 2.47 19.24
CA SER A 137 38.95 2.45 20.57
C SER A 137 37.50 1.91 20.62
N GLY A 138 36.87 1.73 19.45
CA GLY A 138 35.49 1.29 19.31
C GLY A 138 35.30 -0.21 19.12
N GLY A 139 36.38 -0.98 18.97
CA GLY A 139 36.29 -2.43 18.74
C GLY A 139 35.60 -2.81 17.42
N PHE A 140 35.63 -1.94 16.41
CA PHE A 140 34.83 -2.08 15.20
C PHE A 140 35.53 -3.02 14.22
N THR A 141 34.89 -4.09 13.74
CA THR A 141 35.51 -4.97 12.72
C THR A 141 35.16 -4.55 11.29
N LEU A 142 35.83 -5.12 10.27
CA LEU A 142 35.45 -4.91 8.86
C LEU A 142 34.00 -5.30 8.59
N LEU A 143 33.52 -6.40 9.21
CA LEU A 143 32.12 -6.82 9.12
C LEU A 143 31.16 -5.76 9.69
N HIS A 144 31.51 -5.10 10.80
CA HIS A 144 30.71 -3.99 11.33
C HIS A 144 30.63 -2.82 10.35
N ALA A 145 31.76 -2.45 9.72
CA ALA A 145 31.80 -1.37 8.75
C ALA A 145 30.96 -1.68 7.50
N ALA A 146 31.10 -2.88 6.93
CA ALA A 146 30.31 -3.32 5.78
C ALA A 146 28.82 -3.43 6.11
N ALA A 147 28.47 -3.95 7.28
CA ALA A 147 27.09 -4.06 7.73
C ALA A 147 26.45 -2.69 7.96
N ALA A 148 27.15 -1.78 8.66
CA ALA A 148 26.70 -0.41 8.91
C ALA A 148 26.53 0.39 7.61
N ALA A 149 27.38 0.14 6.61
CA ALA A 149 27.29 0.76 5.29
C ALA A 149 26.25 0.12 4.36
N GLY A 150 25.55 -0.94 4.80
CA GLY A 150 24.53 -1.62 3.99
C GLY A 150 25.09 -2.42 2.80
N ARG A 151 26.38 -2.75 2.81
CA ARG A 151 27.07 -3.44 1.70
C ARG A 151 26.94 -4.96 1.81
N GLY A 152 25.75 -5.49 1.49
CA GLY A 152 25.47 -6.93 1.56
C GLY A 152 26.46 -7.82 0.79
N SER A 153 26.91 -7.39 -0.40
CA SER A 153 27.88 -8.14 -1.22
C SER A 153 29.25 -8.25 -0.54
N VAL A 154 29.70 -7.17 0.11
CA VAL A 154 30.95 -7.15 0.88
C VAL A 154 30.82 -8.00 2.14
N VAL A 155 29.68 -7.93 2.83
CA VAL A 155 29.40 -8.80 3.99
C VAL A 155 29.47 -10.27 3.59
N ARG A 156 28.86 -10.66 2.47
CA ARG A 156 28.96 -12.03 1.96
C ARG A 156 30.40 -12.44 1.70
N LEU A 157 31.16 -11.59 1.01
CA LEU A 157 32.57 -11.85 0.70
C LEU A 157 33.41 -12.06 1.96
N LEU A 158 33.26 -11.18 2.95
CA LEU A 158 34.00 -11.26 4.22
C LEU A 158 33.64 -12.51 5.02
N LEU A 159 32.36 -12.92 5.03
CA LEU A 159 31.93 -14.15 5.69
C LEU A 159 32.46 -15.40 4.97
N GLU A 160 32.43 -15.41 3.64
CA GLU A 160 33.03 -16.48 2.82
C GLU A 160 34.55 -16.55 3.00
N ALA A 161 35.19 -15.41 3.27
CA ALA A 161 36.60 -15.31 3.62
C ALA A 161 36.93 -15.67 5.09
N GLY A 162 35.95 -16.12 5.89
CA GLY A 162 36.19 -16.59 7.26
C GLY A 162 36.20 -15.50 8.33
N ALA A 163 35.67 -14.30 8.07
CA ALA A 163 35.52 -13.28 9.11
C ALA A 163 34.45 -13.69 10.14
N ASP A 164 34.76 -13.55 11.43
CA ASP A 164 33.91 -14.00 12.52
C ASP A 164 32.72 -13.04 12.77
N PRO A 165 31.46 -13.48 12.59
CA PRO A 165 30.27 -12.66 12.85
C PRO A 165 29.91 -12.53 14.34
N THR A 166 30.61 -13.21 15.25
CA THR A 166 30.33 -13.19 16.69
C THR A 166 31.06 -12.06 17.44
N VAL A 167 32.07 -11.45 16.82
CA VAL A 167 32.84 -10.35 17.41
C VAL A 167 31.91 -9.17 17.70
N GLN A 168 32.03 -8.57 18.88
CA GLN A 168 31.19 -7.46 19.30
C GLN A 168 31.98 -6.15 19.36
N ASP A 169 31.32 -5.05 18.99
CA ASP A 169 31.87 -3.71 19.18
C ASP A 169 31.96 -3.33 20.67
N SER A 170 32.53 -2.16 20.98
CA SER A 170 32.61 -1.63 22.34
C SER A 170 31.26 -1.42 23.03
N ARG A 171 30.15 -1.53 22.29
CA ARG A 171 28.78 -1.47 22.80
C ARG A 171 28.13 -2.85 22.87
N THR A 172 28.91 -3.94 22.81
CA THR A 172 28.45 -5.34 22.86
C THR A 172 27.50 -5.72 21.72
N ARG A 173 27.58 -5.02 20.57
CA ARG A 173 26.73 -5.29 19.41
C ARG A 173 27.52 -6.10 18.39
N PRO A 174 26.96 -7.20 17.86
CA PRO A 174 27.57 -7.90 16.72
C PRO A 174 27.29 -7.18 15.40
N PRO A 175 28.01 -7.52 14.30
CA PRO A 175 27.82 -6.93 12.98
C PRO A 175 26.36 -6.97 12.49
N TYR A 176 25.63 -8.04 12.82
CA TYR A 176 24.21 -8.18 12.49
C TYR A 176 23.34 -7.04 13.06
N ALA A 177 23.63 -6.59 14.29
CA ALA A 177 22.85 -5.58 14.99
C ALA A 177 23.10 -4.16 14.45
N VAL A 178 24.27 -3.91 13.84
CA VAL A 178 24.64 -2.62 13.26
C VAL A 178 24.23 -2.51 11.79
N ALA A 179 23.73 -3.60 11.19
CA ALA A 179 23.34 -3.63 9.79
C ALA A 179 22.23 -2.62 9.45
N ALA A 180 22.49 -1.75 8.46
CA ALA A 180 21.55 -0.71 8.04
C ALA A 180 20.26 -1.27 7.41
N ASP A 181 20.42 -2.25 6.51
CA ASP A 181 19.34 -2.77 5.68
C ASP A 181 18.92 -4.20 6.01
N ARG A 182 17.68 -4.54 5.67
CA ARG A 182 17.18 -5.91 5.76
C ARG A 182 17.90 -6.86 4.79
N SER A 183 18.32 -6.38 3.62
CA SER A 183 19.10 -7.15 2.65
C SER A 183 20.41 -7.64 3.25
N THR A 184 21.17 -6.73 3.87
CA THR A 184 22.45 -7.03 4.52
C THR A 184 22.29 -7.99 5.69
N ARG A 185 21.23 -7.83 6.50
CA ARG A 185 20.87 -8.81 7.54
C ARG A 185 20.51 -10.18 7.00
N ASN A 186 19.86 -10.24 5.85
CA ASN A 186 19.54 -11.51 5.20
C ASN A 186 20.80 -12.26 4.74
N GLU A 187 21.89 -11.56 4.39
CA GLU A 187 23.16 -12.21 4.02
C GLU A 187 23.75 -13.02 5.18
N PHE A 188 23.74 -12.50 6.41
CA PHE A 188 24.12 -13.28 7.59
C PHE A 188 23.23 -14.52 7.80
N ARG A 189 21.91 -14.38 7.55
CA ARG A 189 20.95 -15.49 7.67
C ARG A 189 21.11 -16.55 6.58
N ARG A 190 21.53 -16.16 5.37
CA ARG A 190 21.86 -17.05 4.25
C ARG A 190 23.19 -17.76 4.50
N PHE A 191 24.17 -17.06 5.06
CA PHE A 191 25.45 -17.66 5.43
C PHE A 191 25.28 -18.70 6.55
N MET A 192 24.49 -18.39 7.57
CA MET A 192 24.10 -19.31 8.64
C MET A 192 23.41 -20.58 8.11
N GLU A 193 22.58 -20.46 7.07
CA GLU A 193 21.95 -21.64 6.45
C GLU A 193 22.97 -22.56 5.77
N LYS A 194 23.99 -21.98 5.10
CA LYS A 194 25.05 -22.76 4.45
C LYS A 194 26.01 -23.40 5.46
N HIS A 195 26.20 -22.77 6.62
CA HIS A 195 27.20 -23.15 7.62
C HIS A 195 26.64 -23.18 9.05
N PRO A 196 25.67 -24.04 9.37
CA PRO A 196 24.95 -24.00 10.66
C PRO A 196 25.85 -24.20 11.90
N ASP A 197 26.98 -24.91 11.75
CA ASP A 197 27.88 -25.26 12.84
C ASP A 197 29.19 -24.45 12.85
N ALA A 198 29.36 -23.47 11.94
CA ALA A 198 30.63 -22.76 11.82
C ALA A 198 30.87 -21.72 12.92
N TYR A 199 29.81 -21.10 13.44
CA TYR A 199 29.91 -20.03 14.44
C TYR A 199 28.77 -20.12 15.46
N ASP A 200 28.98 -19.50 16.63
CA ASP A 200 27.94 -19.36 17.65
C ASP A 200 26.95 -18.24 17.26
N TYR A 201 25.95 -18.59 16.45
CA TYR A 201 24.94 -17.66 15.95
C TYR A 201 24.07 -17.02 17.04
N GLY A 202 24.02 -17.62 18.24
CA GLY A 202 23.39 -17.03 19.41
C GLY A 202 24.12 -15.76 19.86
N LYS A 203 25.46 -15.80 19.90
CA LYS A 203 26.31 -14.62 20.20
C LYS A 203 26.27 -13.57 19.09
N ALA A 204 26.17 -14.01 17.82
CA ALA A 204 26.02 -13.11 16.67
C ALA A 204 24.62 -12.44 16.57
N GLN A 205 23.67 -12.83 17.43
CA GLN A 205 22.28 -12.33 17.45
C GLN A 205 21.54 -12.47 16.11
N VAL A 206 21.91 -13.45 15.28
CA VAL A 206 21.27 -13.69 13.98
C VAL A 206 19.98 -14.48 14.21
N PRO A 207 18.77 -13.92 13.98
CA PRO A 207 17.52 -14.65 14.10
C PRO A 207 17.47 -15.69 12.98
N GLY A 208 17.11 -16.94 13.33
CA GLY A 208 16.96 -18.18 12.53
C GLY A 208 17.24 -18.17 11.02
N PRO A 209 17.62 -19.32 10.42
CA PRO A 209 18.08 -19.36 9.03
C PRO A 209 17.00 -18.82 8.07
N LEU A 210 17.41 -18.03 7.07
CA LEU A 210 16.48 -17.54 6.04
C LEU A 210 16.63 -18.43 4.81
N THR A 211 15.84 -19.49 4.77
CA THR A 211 15.92 -20.45 3.67
C THR A 211 15.40 -19.85 2.35
N PRO A 212 15.96 -20.26 1.18
CA PRO A 212 15.47 -19.80 -0.12
C PRO A 212 14.00 -20.21 -0.32
N GLU A 213 13.57 -21.31 0.29
CA GLU A 213 12.18 -21.74 0.33
C GLU A 213 11.29 -20.72 1.08
N MET A 214 11.76 -20.21 2.22
CA MET A 214 11.05 -19.18 2.98
C MET A 214 11.00 -17.84 2.24
N GLU A 215 12.06 -17.47 1.51
CA GLU A 215 12.07 -16.28 0.63
C GLU A 215 11.07 -16.44 -0.52
N ALA A 216 11.04 -17.60 -1.17
CA ALA A 216 10.10 -17.92 -2.25
C ALA A 216 8.64 -17.87 -1.76
N ARG A 217 8.34 -18.45 -0.59
CA ARG A 217 7.01 -18.38 0.03
C ARG A 217 6.59 -16.94 0.35
N GLN A 218 7.49 -16.11 0.88
CA GLN A 218 7.21 -14.69 1.12
C GLN A 218 6.97 -13.92 -0.17
N ALA A 219 7.74 -14.20 -1.23
CA ALA A 219 7.58 -13.57 -2.54
C ALA A 219 6.25 -13.98 -3.20
N MET A 220 5.88 -15.26 -3.13
CA MET A 220 4.58 -15.79 -3.59
C MET A 220 3.43 -15.08 -2.88
N ARG A 221 3.43 -15.05 -1.54
CA ARG A 221 2.40 -14.36 -0.74
C ARG A 221 2.28 -12.87 -1.10
N LYS A 222 3.40 -12.18 -1.31
CA LYS A 222 3.39 -10.77 -1.74
C LYS A 222 2.83 -10.59 -3.15
N ARG A 223 3.14 -11.49 -4.08
CA ARG A 223 2.60 -11.49 -5.45
C ARG A 223 1.10 -11.74 -5.44
N GLU A 224 0.63 -12.72 -4.68
CA GLU A 224 -0.79 -13.03 -4.49
C GLU A 224 -1.55 -11.85 -3.87
N GLN A 225 -1.01 -11.22 -2.82
CA GLN A 225 -1.63 -10.03 -2.22
C GLN A 225 -1.72 -8.86 -3.22
N LYS A 226 -0.68 -8.63 -4.03
CA LYS A 226 -0.69 -7.60 -5.07
C LYS A 226 -1.68 -7.92 -6.19
N ALA A 227 -1.78 -9.18 -6.60
CA ALA A 227 -2.73 -9.64 -7.60
C ALA A 227 -4.18 -9.50 -7.09
N ALA A 228 -4.46 -9.95 -5.86
CA ALA A 228 -5.76 -9.81 -5.21
C ALA A 228 -6.17 -8.33 -5.05
N ARG A 229 -5.22 -7.46 -4.69
CA ARG A 229 -5.47 -6.01 -4.62
C ARG A 229 -5.83 -5.43 -5.99
N ARG A 230 -5.08 -5.78 -7.05
CA ARG A 230 -5.37 -5.34 -8.42
C ARG A 230 -6.74 -5.83 -8.90
N GLN A 231 -7.09 -7.09 -8.63
CA GLN A 231 -8.41 -7.63 -8.96
C GLN A 231 -9.54 -6.88 -8.26
N ARG A 232 -9.39 -6.55 -6.98
CA ARG A 232 -10.38 -5.75 -6.23
C ARG A 232 -10.51 -4.33 -6.77
N GLU A 233 -9.39 -3.68 -7.09
CA GLU A 233 -9.38 -2.34 -7.69
C GLU A 233 -10.02 -2.35 -9.09
N GLU A 234 -9.77 -3.38 -9.90
CA GLU A 234 -10.40 -3.54 -11.21
C GLU A 234 -11.91 -3.80 -11.10
N GLN A 235 -12.35 -4.67 -10.19
CA GLN A 235 -13.77 -4.91 -9.93
C GLN A 235 -14.48 -3.64 -9.46
N GLN A 236 -13.89 -2.88 -8.54
CA GLN A 236 -14.44 -1.60 -8.10
C GLN A 236 -14.49 -0.57 -9.23
N ARG A 237 -13.49 -0.54 -10.11
CA ARG A 237 -13.50 0.35 -11.28
C ARG A 237 -14.63 0.00 -12.24
N LYS A 238 -14.80 -1.29 -12.58
CA LYS A 238 -15.90 -1.75 -13.44
C LYS A 238 -17.27 -1.44 -12.83
N GLN A 239 -17.44 -1.63 -11.52
CA GLN A 239 -18.67 -1.27 -10.80
C GLN A 239 -18.95 0.24 -10.88
N ARG A 240 -17.95 1.08 -10.61
CA ARG A 240 -18.11 2.55 -10.71
C ARG A 240 -18.46 3.01 -12.13
N GLU A 241 -17.79 2.46 -13.13
CA GLU A 241 -18.08 2.77 -14.55
C GLU A 241 -19.51 2.33 -14.92
N GLN A 242 -19.98 1.20 -14.40
CA GLN A 242 -21.36 0.74 -14.61
C GLN A 242 -22.38 1.65 -13.91
N GLU A 243 -22.12 2.04 -12.65
CA GLU A 243 -22.97 2.98 -11.90
C GLU A 243 -23.02 4.36 -12.58
N GLU A 244 -21.90 4.85 -13.11
CA GLU A 244 -21.82 6.13 -13.82
C GLU A 244 -22.62 6.09 -15.13
N ARG A 245 -22.47 5.01 -15.92
CA ARG A 245 -23.29 4.78 -17.13
C ARG A 245 -24.78 4.74 -16.81
N GLU A 246 -25.17 4.03 -15.74
CA GLU A 246 -26.57 3.98 -15.33
C GLU A 246 -27.10 5.36 -14.90
N GLN A 247 -26.31 6.15 -14.17
CA GLN A 247 -26.67 7.51 -13.79
C GLN A 247 -26.78 8.45 -14.99
N GLU A 248 -25.87 8.34 -15.97
CA GLU A 248 -25.93 9.12 -17.20
C GLU A 248 -27.21 8.81 -17.98
N GLU A 249 -27.54 7.52 -18.15
CA GLU A 249 -28.78 7.12 -18.81
C GLU A 249 -30.03 7.54 -18.03
N GLN A 250 -29.99 7.46 -16.70
CA GLN A 250 -31.07 7.95 -15.86
C GLN A 250 -31.29 9.45 -16.07
N ARG A 251 -30.22 10.25 -16.08
CA ARG A 251 -30.29 11.70 -16.33
C ARG A 251 -30.79 11.99 -17.74
N ARG A 252 -30.29 11.28 -18.75
CA ARG A 252 -30.73 11.38 -20.14
C ARG A 252 -32.22 11.11 -20.28
N PHE A 253 -32.71 10.02 -19.66
CA PHE A 253 -34.14 9.70 -19.68
C PHE A 253 -34.96 10.76 -18.94
N ALA A 254 -34.50 11.22 -17.78
CA ALA A 254 -35.20 12.24 -17.00
C ALA A 254 -35.33 13.57 -17.77
N SER A 255 -34.32 13.95 -18.57
CA SER A 255 -34.32 15.18 -19.38
C SER A 255 -35.24 15.14 -20.61
N LEU A 256 -35.69 13.96 -21.05
CA LEU A 256 -36.61 13.85 -22.17
C LEU A 256 -37.97 14.46 -21.82
N SER A 257 -38.61 15.05 -22.84
CA SER A 257 -39.99 15.51 -22.74
C SER A 257 -40.97 14.34 -22.60
N ASP A 258 -42.16 14.60 -22.05
CA ASP A 258 -43.20 13.59 -21.91
C ASP A 258 -43.60 12.96 -23.25
N ARG A 259 -43.53 13.71 -24.35
CA ARG A 259 -43.81 13.20 -25.69
C ARG A 259 -42.76 12.17 -26.12
N GLU A 260 -41.49 12.48 -25.93
CA GLU A 260 -40.38 11.58 -26.28
C GLU A 260 -40.37 10.31 -25.42
N LYS A 261 -40.62 10.45 -24.12
CA LYS A 261 -40.74 9.28 -23.23
C LYS A 261 -41.89 8.35 -23.63
N ARG A 262 -43.04 8.89 -24.08
CA ARG A 262 -44.15 8.08 -24.62
C ARG A 262 -43.77 7.42 -25.95
N ALA A 263 -43.07 8.14 -26.83
CA ALA A 263 -42.59 7.58 -28.09
C ALA A 263 -41.64 6.40 -27.86
N LEU A 264 -40.65 6.53 -26.97
CA LEU A 264 -39.75 5.45 -26.58
C LEU A 264 -40.50 4.25 -25.96
N ALA A 265 -41.52 4.50 -25.14
CA ALA A 265 -42.36 3.43 -24.59
C ALA A 265 -43.17 2.72 -25.70
N ALA A 266 -43.67 3.46 -26.70
CA ALA A 266 -44.38 2.89 -27.85
C ALA A 266 -43.44 2.08 -28.76
N GLU A 267 -42.25 2.61 -29.07
CA GLU A 267 -41.20 1.90 -29.82
C GLU A 267 -40.85 0.57 -29.17
N ARG A 268 -40.73 0.54 -27.83
CA ARG A 268 -40.48 -0.70 -27.08
C ARG A 268 -41.62 -1.69 -27.15
N ARG A 269 -42.88 -1.23 -27.08
CA ARG A 269 -44.07 -2.10 -27.26
C ARG A 269 -44.09 -2.70 -28.67
N LEU A 270 -43.81 -1.88 -29.69
CA LEU A 270 -43.74 -2.32 -31.08
C LEU A 270 -42.60 -3.32 -31.30
N ALA A 271 -41.40 -3.05 -30.77
CA ALA A 271 -40.27 -3.96 -30.84
C ALA A 271 -40.58 -5.32 -30.18
N ALA A 272 -41.26 -5.33 -29.03
CA ALA A 272 -41.69 -6.56 -28.37
C ALA A 272 -42.72 -7.35 -29.19
N GLN A 273 -43.67 -6.67 -29.84
CA GLN A 273 -44.66 -7.32 -30.72
C GLN A 273 -44.03 -7.92 -31.98
N LEU A 274 -42.98 -7.29 -32.50
CA LEU A 274 -42.23 -7.76 -33.67
C LEU A 274 -41.23 -8.88 -33.34
N GLY A 275 -41.14 -9.31 -32.08
CA GLY A 275 -40.22 -10.36 -31.65
C GLY A 275 -38.74 -9.98 -31.81
N ALA A 276 -38.42 -8.68 -31.84
CA ALA A 276 -37.04 -8.23 -31.91
C ALA A 276 -36.31 -8.73 -30.64
N PRO A 277 -35.24 -9.53 -30.77
CA PRO A 277 -34.52 -10.03 -29.61
C PRO A 277 -33.99 -8.85 -28.81
N ALA A 278 -34.22 -8.87 -27.49
CA ALA A 278 -33.56 -7.95 -26.58
C ALA A 278 -32.05 -8.01 -26.88
N PRO A 279 -31.40 -6.87 -27.16
CA PRO A 279 -30.02 -6.90 -27.61
C PRO A 279 -29.15 -7.56 -26.53
N GLN A 280 -28.37 -8.56 -26.97
CA GLN A 280 -27.63 -9.49 -26.10
C GLN A 280 -26.40 -8.84 -25.44
N ILE A 281 -26.25 -7.51 -25.58
CA ILE A 281 -25.10 -6.76 -25.11
C ILE A 281 -25.47 -6.14 -23.75
N PRO A 282 -24.66 -6.31 -22.68
CA PRO A 282 -24.99 -5.76 -21.37
C PRO A 282 -25.24 -4.24 -21.39
N ASP A 283 -24.52 -3.48 -22.22
CA ASP A 283 -24.75 -2.03 -22.41
C ASP A 283 -26.15 -1.72 -22.98
N SER A 284 -26.66 -2.60 -23.84
CA SER A 284 -27.99 -2.45 -24.43
C SER A 284 -29.12 -2.85 -23.49
N ALA A 285 -28.84 -3.63 -22.43
CA ALA A 285 -29.82 -3.92 -21.38
C ALA A 285 -30.06 -2.70 -20.48
N ILE A 286 -29.04 -1.87 -20.25
CA ILE A 286 -29.17 -0.62 -19.47
C ILE A 286 -30.00 0.39 -20.28
N ALA A 287 -29.67 0.59 -21.56
CA ALA A 287 -30.38 1.50 -22.46
C ALA A 287 -31.84 1.10 -22.69
N ASN A 288 -32.13 -0.21 -22.75
CA ASN A 288 -33.47 -0.76 -22.96
C ASN A 288 -34.16 -1.20 -21.66
N ALA A 289 -33.68 -0.80 -20.49
CA ALA A 289 -34.34 -1.11 -19.21
C ALA A 289 -35.68 -0.36 -19.10
N GLN A 290 -36.71 -0.99 -18.51
CA GLN A 290 -37.93 -0.25 -18.14
C GLN A 290 -37.54 0.79 -17.09
N ARG A 291 -37.96 2.05 -17.24
CA ARG A 291 -37.51 3.15 -16.38
C ARG A 291 -38.71 3.83 -15.74
N CYS A 292 -38.50 4.31 -14.52
CA CYS A 292 -39.48 5.11 -13.80
C CYS A 292 -39.81 6.36 -14.61
N TRP A 293 -41.09 6.60 -14.86
CA TRP A 293 -41.57 7.74 -15.65
C TRP A 293 -41.12 9.10 -15.08
N SER A 294 -41.13 9.23 -13.75
CA SER A 294 -40.81 10.50 -13.08
C SER A 294 -39.30 10.75 -12.92
N CYS A 295 -38.52 9.76 -12.46
CA CYS A 295 -37.12 9.95 -12.08
C CYS A 295 -36.10 9.17 -12.93
N GLY A 296 -36.55 8.37 -13.89
CA GLY A 296 -35.68 7.64 -14.82
C GLY A 296 -34.89 6.46 -14.23
N THR A 297 -35.02 6.15 -12.94
CA THR A 297 -34.38 4.98 -12.31
C THR A 297 -34.78 3.70 -13.05
N SER A 298 -33.83 2.79 -13.25
CA SER A 298 -34.12 1.45 -13.79
C SER A 298 -35.13 0.73 -12.89
N LEU A 299 -36.16 0.14 -13.50
CA LEU A 299 -37.14 -0.72 -12.84
C LEU A 299 -36.72 -2.20 -12.90
N GLN A 300 -35.54 -2.49 -13.45
CA GLN A 300 -35.02 -3.84 -13.53
C GLN A 300 -34.83 -4.41 -12.11
N GLY A 301 -35.49 -5.53 -11.81
CA GLY A 301 -35.44 -6.16 -10.50
C GLY A 301 -36.30 -5.50 -9.41
N LEU A 302 -37.09 -4.48 -9.75
CA LEU A 302 -38.09 -3.88 -8.86
C LEU A 302 -39.51 -4.30 -9.27
N ILE A 303 -40.46 -4.27 -8.33
CA ILE A 303 -41.90 -4.35 -8.63
C ILE A 303 -42.40 -2.92 -8.82
N PRO A 304 -42.64 -2.46 -10.06
CA PRO A 304 -43.05 -1.09 -10.31
C PRO A 304 -44.51 -0.84 -9.94
N PHE A 305 -44.80 0.40 -9.53
CA PHE A 305 -46.17 0.89 -9.42
C PHE A 305 -46.66 1.34 -10.78
N HIS A 306 -47.88 0.95 -11.15
CA HIS A 306 -48.49 1.36 -12.41
C HIS A 306 -49.62 2.35 -12.16
N TYR A 307 -49.71 3.37 -13.01
CA TYR A 307 -50.86 4.28 -13.07
C TYR A 307 -51.06 4.72 -14.51
N LEU A 308 -52.21 4.36 -15.07
CA LEU A 308 -52.46 4.44 -16.52
C LEU A 308 -51.35 3.69 -17.28
N ASP A 309 -50.81 4.29 -18.34
CA ASP A 309 -49.72 3.75 -19.15
C ASP A 309 -48.31 3.94 -18.54
N PHE A 310 -48.19 4.46 -17.32
CA PHE A 310 -46.91 4.86 -16.73
C PHE A 310 -46.48 3.95 -15.58
N SER A 311 -45.16 3.69 -15.50
CA SER A 311 -44.53 2.87 -14.45
C SER A 311 -43.64 3.70 -13.54
N PHE A 312 -43.67 3.45 -12.24
CA PHE A 312 -42.96 4.23 -11.22
C PHE A 312 -42.18 3.33 -10.26
N CYS A 313 -41.02 3.79 -9.80
CA CYS A 313 -40.17 3.05 -8.86
C CYS A 313 -40.60 3.15 -7.40
N SER A 314 -41.43 4.14 -7.04
CA SER A 314 -41.86 4.37 -5.66
C SER A 314 -43.21 5.11 -5.59
N THR A 315 -43.89 5.02 -4.44
CA THR A 315 -45.12 5.78 -4.15
C THR A 315 -44.90 7.29 -4.22
N ARG A 316 -43.71 7.78 -3.84
CA ARG A 316 -43.32 9.20 -4.00
C ARG A 316 -43.32 9.63 -5.46
N CYS A 317 -42.69 8.86 -6.35
CA CYS A 317 -42.64 9.17 -7.79
C CYS A 317 -44.03 9.13 -8.44
N LEU A 318 -44.88 8.20 -8.01
CA LEU A 318 -46.27 8.10 -8.45
C LEU A 318 -47.10 9.31 -7.98
N GLN A 319 -47.00 9.68 -6.71
CA GLN A 319 -47.72 10.81 -6.14
C GLN A 319 -47.32 12.12 -6.81
N GLU A 320 -46.03 12.34 -7.03
CA GLU A 320 -45.54 13.53 -7.72
C GLU A 320 -46.06 13.64 -9.16
N HIS A 321 -46.12 12.53 -9.90
CA HIS A 321 -46.73 12.51 -11.22
C HIS A 321 -48.22 12.89 -11.18
N ARG A 322 -48.98 12.32 -10.23
CA ARG A 322 -50.40 12.65 -10.04
C ARG A 322 -50.61 14.13 -9.69
N CYS A 323 -49.75 14.70 -8.84
CA CYS A 323 -49.80 16.12 -8.48
C CYS A 323 -49.49 17.04 -9.67
N ARG A 324 -48.60 16.64 -10.58
CA ARG A 324 -48.29 17.42 -11.79
C ARG A 324 -49.41 17.32 -12.83
N ALA A 325 -49.95 16.12 -13.03
CA ALA A 325 -51.06 15.90 -13.96
C ALA A 325 -52.38 16.56 -13.51
N GLY A 326 -52.56 16.80 -12.22
CA GLY A 326 -53.74 17.47 -11.65
C GLY A 326 -53.68 19.00 -11.62
N LYS A 327 -52.57 19.64 -12.00
CA LYS A 327 -52.49 21.10 -12.08
C LYS A 327 -52.86 21.54 -13.50
N PRO A 328 -53.89 22.39 -13.70
CA PRO A 328 -54.16 22.95 -15.01
C PRO A 328 -52.95 23.79 -15.44
N SER A 329 -52.53 23.60 -16.69
CA SER A 329 -51.51 24.44 -17.34
C SER A 329 -52.01 25.88 -17.33
N SER A 330 -51.56 26.68 -16.38
CA SER A 330 -51.72 28.13 -16.35
C SER A 330 -50.85 28.79 -17.41
#